data_AF-A0A0F8WQB6-F1
#
_entry.id   AF-A0A0F8WQB6-F1
#
_cell.length_a   1.000
_cell.length_b   1.000
_cell.length_c   1.000
_cell.angle_alpha   90.00
_cell.angle_beta   90.00
_cell.angle_gamma   90.00
#
_symmetry.space_group_name_H-M   'P 1'
#
loop_
_entity.id
_entity.type
_entity.pdbx_description
1 polymer ?
#
loop_
_entity_poly.entity_id
_entity_poly.type
_entity_poly.pdbx_seq_one_letter_code
_entity_poly.pdbx_strand_id
1 'polypeptide(L)'
;MVLNTTERISRARIQLQKQNSFWAYLSLFLKFKECKKGYMEQDTMGIDTRGNVYYVKEFIDKLSDDELIGLITHEINHLVFLTQLRQGNRDPTGWNIASDLTINTILKNNNFKLPEGGVIPNSNNELNIGSKIIKDCNKKIAEEIYDELPKVKMKGVVFVVGNGKNKGKELGKAIDVHLEGKGKGGKGKDGKGLSPKEAKALEKEWKRRVQEAITVSKMKGDIPVGLER
;
A
#
# COMPACT_ATOMS: atom_id res chain seq x y z
N MET A 1 13.73 27.91 1.04
CA MET A 1 14.15 26.98 2.10
C MET A 1 13.85 25.57 1.61
N VAL A 2 14.80 24.64 1.66
CA VAL A 2 14.57 23.23 1.29
C VAL A 2 14.00 22.52 2.51
N LEU A 3 12.86 21.83 2.36
CA LEU A 3 12.24 21.09 3.45
C LEU A 3 12.98 19.79 3.73
N ASN A 4 13.12 19.43 5.01
CA ASN A 4 13.57 18.10 5.41
C ASN A 4 12.46 17.04 5.19
N THR A 5 12.82 15.76 5.28
CA THR A 5 11.93 14.64 4.99
C THR A 5 10.66 14.62 5.86
N THR A 6 10.77 14.96 7.15
CA THR A 6 9.63 15.03 8.08
C THR A 6 8.70 16.20 7.74
N GLU A 7 9.26 17.35 7.36
CA GLU A 7 8.50 18.51 6.86
C GLU A 7 7.80 18.19 5.53
N ARG A 8 8.45 17.43 4.63
CA ARG A 8 7.83 16.98 3.37
C ARG A 8 6.66 16.03 3.61
N ILE A 9 6.78 15.06 4.51
CA ILE A 9 5.67 14.18 4.92
C ILE A 9 4.52 15.01 5.53
N SER A 10 4.85 16.00 6.36
CA SER A 10 3.85 16.91 6.95
C SER A 10 3.14 17.75 5.89
N ARG A 11 3.89 18.29 4.91
CA ARG A 11 3.36 19.02 3.75
C ARG A 11 2.46 18.13 2.88
N ALA A 12 2.87 16.88 2.61
CA ALA A 12 2.09 15.92 1.83
C ALA A 12 0.72 15.63 2.47
N ARG A 13 0.65 15.45 3.80
CA ARG A 13 -0.62 15.28 4.53
C ARG A 13 -1.53 16.52 4.44
N ILE A 14 -0.95 17.73 4.43
CA ILE A 14 -1.69 18.98 4.24
C ILE A 14 -2.16 19.12 2.78
N GLN A 15 -1.35 18.72 1.80
CA GLN A 15 -1.73 18.72 0.38
C GLN A 15 -2.82 17.69 0.09
N LEU A 16 -2.82 16.54 0.76
CA LEU A 16 -3.86 15.51 0.66
C LEU A 16 -5.25 16.06 1.01
N GLN A 17 -5.39 16.99 1.97
CA GLN A 17 -6.66 17.68 2.26
C GLN A 17 -7.24 18.46 1.06
N LYS A 18 -6.40 18.86 0.10
CA LYS A 18 -6.82 19.53 -1.14
C LYS A 18 -7.13 18.57 -2.27
N GLN A 19 -6.56 17.37 -2.26
CA GLN A 19 -6.79 16.34 -3.28
C GLN A 19 -8.02 15.49 -2.94
N ASN A 20 -8.11 14.98 -1.70
CA ASN A 20 -9.22 14.14 -1.28
C ASN A 20 -9.35 14.05 0.25
N SER A 21 -10.52 14.38 0.78
CA SER A 21 -10.75 14.48 2.22
C SER A 21 -10.90 13.13 2.96
N PHE A 22 -11.30 12.05 2.28
CA PHE A 22 -11.40 10.72 2.87
C PHE A 22 -10.02 10.25 3.35
N TRP A 23 -9.04 10.21 2.45
CA TRP A 23 -7.67 9.80 2.82
C TRP A 23 -6.99 10.85 3.70
N ALA A 24 -7.28 12.14 3.49
CA ALA A 24 -6.72 13.18 4.36
C ALA A 24 -7.17 13.06 5.82
N TYR A 25 -8.43 12.69 6.07
CA TYR A 25 -8.95 12.37 7.40
C TYR A 25 -8.25 11.15 8.01
N LEU A 26 -8.13 10.06 7.25
CA LEU A 26 -7.44 8.84 7.70
C LEU A 26 -5.95 9.08 8.00
N SER A 27 -5.31 9.99 7.25
CA SER A 27 -3.91 10.38 7.48
C SER A 27 -3.65 10.98 8.87
N LEU A 28 -4.69 11.48 9.57
CA LEU A 28 -4.57 12.06 10.91
C LEU A 28 -4.17 11.02 11.97
N PHE A 29 -4.53 9.76 11.76
CA PHE A 29 -4.28 8.67 12.72
C PHE A 29 -2.92 7.98 12.54
N LEU A 30 -2.14 8.37 11.53
CA LEU A 30 -0.85 7.79 11.20
C LEU A 30 0.29 8.32 12.08
N LYS A 31 1.23 7.44 12.42
CA LYS A 31 2.45 7.75 13.20
C LYS A 31 3.70 7.43 12.39
N PHE A 32 4.30 8.44 11.79
CA PHE A 32 5.49 8.30 10.96
C PHE A 32 6.76 8.11 11.81
N LYS A 33 7.59 7.13 11.44
CA LYS A 33 8.84 6.74 12.11
C LYS A 33 9.94 6.56 11.08
N GLU A 34 10.97 7.39 11.15
CA GLU A 34 12.16 7.22 10.31
C GLU A 34 12.90 5.94 10.72
N CYS A 35 13.33 5.16 9.73
CA CYS A 35 14.06 3.91 9.89
C CYS A 35 15.36 3.96 9.09
N LYS A 36 16.40 3.31 9.62
CA LYS A 36 17.67 3.16 8.90
C LYS A 36 17.50 2.15 7.77
N LYS A 37 18.28 2.35 6.71
CA LYS A 37 18.48 1.35 5.65
C LYS A 37 18.87 -0.02 6.25
N GLY A 38 18.30 -1.10 5.70
CA GLY A 38 18.39 -2.47 6.20
C GLY A 38 17.37 -2.84 7.27
N TYR A 39 16.47 -1.93 7.67
CA TYR A 39 15.41 -2.22 8.67
C TYR A 39 14.25 -3.04 8.06
N MET A 40 13.95 -2.84 6.78
CA MET A 40 12.92 -3.54 6.03
C MET A 40 13.48 -4.04 4.69
N GLU A 41 12.92 -5.13 4.15
CA GLU A 41 13.52 -5.89 3.04
C GLU A 41 13.74 -5.07 1.75
N GLN A 42 12.98 -3.99 1.55
CA GLN A 42 13.00 -3.19 0.32
C GLN A 42 13.53 -1.76 0.50
N ASP A 43 13.79 -1.33 1.74
CA ASP A 43 14.24 0.04 2.09
C ASP A 43 13.31 1.17 1.57
N THR A 44 11.99 1.01 1.69
CA THR A 44 10.98 1.95 1.16
C THR A 44 10.13 2.61 2.27
N MET A 45 8.82 2.41 2.25
CA MET A 45 7.85 2.75 3.29
C MET A 45 7.04 1.48 3.62
N GLY A 46 6.35 1.44 4.76
CA GLY A 46 5.46 0.34 5.09
C GLY A 46 4.72 0.58 6.39
N ILE A 47 3.55 -0.03 6.53
CA ILE A 47 2.62 0.24 7.63
C ILE A 47 2.25 -1.00 8.44
N ASP A 48 2.14 -0.84 9.76
CA ASP A 48 1.58 -1.84 10.68
C ASP A 48 0.08 -1.64 10.91
N THR A 49 -0.61 -2.66 11.43
CA THR A 49 -2.07 -2.61 11.67
C THR A 49 -2.50 -1.54 12.68
N ARG A 50 -1.55 -0.98 13.44
CA ARG A 50 -1.77 0.07 14.45
C ARG A 50 -1.64 1.47 13.84
N GLY A 51 -1.29 1.59 12.56
CA GLY A 51 -1.11 2.86 11.85
C GLY A 51 0.26 3.51 12.09
N ASN A 52 1.27 2.76 12.53
CA ASN A 52 2.63 3.26 12.48
C ASN A 52 3.18 3.06 11.06
N VAL A 53 3.61 4.16 10.44
CA VAL A 53 4.25 4.18 9.12
C VAL A 53 5.75 4.27 9.32
N TYR A 54 6.48 3.27 8.85
CA TYR A 54 7.93 3.19 8.91
C TYR A 54 8.47 3.59 7.54
N TYR A 55 9.52 4.43 7.48
CA TYR A 55 10.05 4.90 6.20
C TYR A 55 11.57 5.06 6.22
N VAL A 56 12.22 4.75 5.10
CA VAL A 56 13.64 5.01 4.88
C VAL A 56 13.81 6.39 4.23
N LYS A 57 14.58 7.26 4.88
CA LYS A 57 14.72 8.67 4.52
C LYS A 57 15.19 8.86 3.07
N GLU A 58 16.19 8.09 2.66
CA GLU A 58 16.83 8.12 1.34
C GLU A 58 15.95 7.59 0.20
N PHE A 59 14.81 6.97 0.51
CA PHE A 59 13.77 6.65 -0.46
C PHE A 59 12.82 7.84 -0.64
N ILE A 60 12.28 8.36 0.46
CA ILE A 60 11.35 9.50 0.46
C ILE A 60 11.96 10.75 -0.17
N ASP A 61 13.25 11.01 0.08
CA ASP A 61 13.97 12.16 -0.49
C ASP A 61 14.09 12.14 -2.02
N LYS A 62 13.88 10.98 -2.67
CA LYS A 62 13.93 10.86 -4.14
C LYS A 62 12.56 11.05 -4.81
N LEU A 63 11.48 10.87 -4.06
CA LEU A 63 10.11 10.98 -4.59
C LEU A 63 9.74 12.44 -4.85
N SER A 64 8.97 12.69 -5.91
CA SER A 64 8.24 13.96 -6.06
C SER A 64 7.19 14.11 -4.95
N ASP A 65 6.68 15.33 -4.74
CA ASP A 65 5.64 15.55 -3.73
C ASP A 65 4.35 14.75 -4.05
N ASP A 66 3.94 14.69 -5.33
CA ASP A 66 2.78 13.91 -5.74
C ASP A 66 2.96 12.40 -5.54
N GLU A 67 4.17 11.87 -5.78
CA GLU A 67 4.51 10.46 -5.49
C GLU A 67 4.52 10.16 -3.99
N LEU A 68 4.98 11.11 -3.17
CA LEU A 68 4.92 10.98 -1.70
C LEU A 68 3.47 11.01 -1.20
N ILE A 69 2.61 11.85 -1.79
CA ILE A 69 1.18 11.86 -1.47
C ILE A 69 0.55 10.52 -1.90
N GLY A 70 0.82 10.04 -3.11
CA GLY A 70 0.33 8.75 -3.59
C GLY A 70 0.80 7.58 -2.72
N LEU A 71 2.07 7.58 -2.30
CA LEU A 71 2.64 6.58 -1.39
C LEU A 71 1.95 6.59 -0.01
N ILE A 72 1.81 7.76 0.62
CA ILE A 72 1.09 7.86 1.90
C ILE A 72 -0.36 7.39 1.75
N THR A 73 -0.98 7.67 0.61
CA THR A 73 -2.35 7.23 0.30
C THR A 73 -2.41 5.70 0.07
N HIS A 74 -1.38 5.10 -0.53
CA HIS A 74 -1.20 3.65 -0.63
C HIS A 74 -1.16 3.01 0.75
N GLU A 75 -0.25 3.43 1.63
CA GLU A 75 -0.16 2.93 3.02
C GLU A 75 -1.51 3.01 3.77
N ILE A 76 -2.26 4.11 3.62
CA ILE A 76 -3.60 4.24 4.24
C ILE A 76 -4.55 3.14 3.76
N ASN A 77 -4.51 2.75 2.49
CA ASN A 77 -5.44 1.76 1.95
C ASN A 77 -5.18 0.34 2.48
N HIS A 78 -3.97 -0.01 2.91
CA HIS A 78 -3.73 -1.29 3.63
C HIS A 78 -4.56 -1.37 4.90
N LEU A 79 -4.78 -0.23 5.59
CA LEU A 79 -5.65 -0.12 6.75
C LEU A 79 -7.14 -0.07 6.38
N VAL A 80 -7.51 0.65 5.32
CA VAL A 80 -8.90 0.71 4.82
C VAL A 80 -9.41 -0.69 4.48
N PHE A 81 -8.62 -1.44 3.72
CA PHE A 81 -8.94 -2.80 3.28
C PHE A 81 -8.42 -3.89 4.22
N LEU A 82 -7.91 -3.52 5.40
CA LEU A 82 -7.44 -4.40 6.47
C LEU A 82 -6.52 -5.53 5.97
N THR A 83 -5.64 -5.24 5.01
CA THR A 83 -4.93 -6.24 4.19
C THR A 83 -4.11 -7.19 5.03
N GLN A 84 -3.36 -6.68 6.02
CA GLN A 84 -2.57 -7.51 6.96
C GLN A 84 -3.46 -8.43 7.81
N LEU A 85 -4.66 -7.98 8.20
CA LEU A 85 -5.61 -8.79 8.98
C LEU A 85 -6.31 -9.85 8.12
N ARG A 86 -6.45 -9.61 6.81
CA ARG A 86 -7.08 -10.54 5.84
C ARG A 86 -6.11 -11.57 5.24
N GLN A 87 -4.80 -11.43 5.43
CA GLN A 87 -3.79 -12.36 4.88
C GLN A 87 -4.08 -13.83 5.23
N GLY A 88 -4.35 -14.12 6.50
CA GLY A 88 -4.56 -15.50 6.98
C GLY A 88 -3.32 -16.38 6.77
N ASN A 89 -3.51 -17.54 6.13
CA ASN A 89 -2.44 -18.51 5.83
C ASN A 89 -1.82 -18.34 4.43
N ARG A 90 -2.09 -17.22 3.74
CA ARG A 90 -1.56 -16.95 2.39
C ARG A 90 -0.07 -16.66 2.41
N ASP A 91 0.60 -16.97 1.30
CA ASP A 91 2.00 -16.61 1.08
C ASP A 91 2.16 -15.08 1.17
N PRO A 92 3.06 -14.55 2.02
CA PRO A 92 3.19 -13.10 2.20
C PRO A 92 3.47 -12.37 0.88
N THR A 93 4.40 -12.86 0.06
CA THR A 93 4.80 -12.18 -1.18
C THR A 93 3.66 -12.15 -2.18
N GLY A 94 2.97 -13.28 -2.37
CA GLY A 94 1.77 -13.32 -3.22
C GLY A 94 0.64 -12.45 -2.68
N TRP A 95 0.44 -12.40 -1.36
CA TRP A 95 -0.61 -11.58 -0.75
C TRP A 95 -0.35 -10.09 -0.93
N ASN A 96 0.89 -9.62 -0.72
CA ASN A 96 1.30 -8.25 -1.00
C ASN A 96 0.93 -7.88 -2.44
N ILE A 97 1.46 -8.60 -3.44
CA ILE A 97 1.19 -8.34 -4.87
C ILE A 97 -0.32 -8.20 -5.17
N ALA A 98 -1.16 -9.00 -4.52
CA ALA A 98 -2.61 -8.96 -4.70
C ALA A 98 -3.30 -7.78 -3.97
N SER A 99 -2.88 -7.44 -2.76
CA SER A 99 -3.35 -6.23 -2.07
C SER A 99 -2.92 -4.97 -2.80
N ASP A 100 -1.65 -4.90 -3.20
CA ASP A 100 -1.02 -3.71 -3.77
C ASP A 100 -1.63 -3.45 -5.15
N LEU A 101 -1.88 -4.49 -5.95
CA LEU A 101 -2.60 -4.34 -7.22
C LEU A 101 -4.02 -3.78 -7.02
N THR A 102 -4.73 -4.26 -6.00
CA THR A 102 -6.08 -3.75 -5.67
C THR A 102 -6.01 -2.26 -5.32
N ILE A 103 -5.12 -1.91 -4.39
CA ILE A 103 -4.92 -0.55 -3.87
C ILE A 103 -4.46 0.40 -4.99
N ASN A 104 -3.44 0.02 -5.74
CA ASN A 104 -2.88 0.83 -6.82
C ASN A 104 -3.89 1.05 -7.95
N THR A 105 -4.78 0.09 -8.20
CA THR A 105 -5.89 0.29 -9.15
C THR A 105 -6.88 1.34 -8.65
N ILE A 106 -7.22 1.33 -7.35
CA ILE A 106 -8.10 2.36 -6.74
C ILE A 106 -7.43 3.74 -6.80
N LEU A 107 -6.15 3.83 -6.43
CA LEU A 107 -5.40 5.09 -6.47
C LEU A 107 -5.25 5.67 -7.87
N LYS A 108 -4.95 4.82 -8.86
CA LYS A 108 -4.92 5.19 -10.28
C LYS A 108 -6.27 5.75 -10.74
N ASN A 109 -7.37 5.11 -10.37
CA ASN A 109 -8.72 5.56 -10.71
C ASN A 109 -9.13 6.88 -10.02
N ASN A 110 -8.45 7.25 -8.93
CA ASN A 110 -8.62 8.52 -8.23
C ASN A 110 -7.50 9.54 -8.56
N ASN A 111 -6.77 9.33 -9.67
CA ASN A 111 -5.73 10.22 -10.21
C ASN A 111 -4.50 10.44 -9.30
N PHE A 112 -4.20 9.54 -8.37
CA PHE A 112 -2.99 9.60 -7.57
C PHE A 112 -1.77 9.14 -8.37
N LYS A 113 -0.68 9.92 -8.31
CA LYS A 113 0.63 9.52 -8.87
C LYS A 113 1.33 8.59 -7.89
N LEU A 114 1.64 7.37 -8.33
CA LEU A 114 2.41 6.41 -7.53
C LEU A 114 3.91 6.44 -7.91
N PRO A 115 4.82 6.12 -6.99
CA PRO A 115 6.23 5.89 -7.30
C PRO A 115 6.45 4.88 -8.44
N GLU A 116 7.55 5.03 -9.18
CA GLU A 116 7.97 4.03 -10.17
C GLU A 116 8.29 2.68 -9.49
N GLY A 117 8.00 1.59 -10.21
CA GLY A 117 8.25 0.22 -9.76
C GLY A 117 6.98 -0.56 -9.34
N GLY A 118 5.93 0.16 -8.95
CA GLY A 118 4.71 -0.42 -8.37
C GLY A 118 3.96 -1.42 -9.23
N VAL A 119 3.22 -2.30 -8.55
CA VAL A 119 2.27 -3.24 -9.13
C VAL A 119 1.01 -2.47 -9.57
N ILE A 120 1.08 -1.83 -10.74
CA ILE A 120 0.03 -0.95 -11.30
C ILE A 120 -0.51 -1.60 -12.59
N PRO A 121 -1.84 -1.70 -12.78
CA PRO A 121 -2.40 -2.25 -14.00
C PRO A 121 -2.17 -1.33 -15.20
N ASN A 122 -2.13 -1.91 -16.41
CA ASN A 122 -2.06 -1.16 -17.65
C ASN A 122 -3.37 -0.38 -17.94
N SER A 123 -3.46 0.30 -19.09
CA SER A 123 -4.65 1.08 -19.47
C SER A 123 -5.92 0.25 -19.69
N ASN A 124 -5.80 -1.06 -19.90
CA ASN A 124 -6.92 -1.99 -20.07
C ASN A 124 -7.42 -2.58 -18.74
N ASN A 125 -6.88 -2.15 -17.59
CA ASN A 125 -7.06 -2.78 -16.28
C ASN A 125 -6.54 -4.23 -16.22
N GLU A 126 -5.45 -4.51 -16.94
CA GLU A 126 -4.78 -5.81 -16.94
C GLU A 126 -3.37 -5.71 -16.34
N LEU A 127 -2.89 -6.80 -15.73
CA LEU A 127 -1.53 -6.92 -15.19
C LEU A 127 -0.86 -8.21 -15.69
N ASN A 128 0.33 -8.07 -16.26
CA ASN A 128 1.14 -9.21 -16.70
C ASN A 128 2.08 -9.65 -15.56
N ILE A 129 1.88 -10.85 -15.02
CA ILE A 129 2.79 -11.47 -14.03
C ILE A 129 3.30 -12.79 -14.59
N GLY A 130 4.58 -12.81 -14.97
CA GLY A 130 5.24 -13.99 -15.54
C GLY A 130 4.57 -14.45 -16.83
N SER A 131 3.96 -15.63 -16.80
CA SER A 131 3.22 -16.22 -17.94
C SER A 131 1.71 -16.01 -17.88
N LYS A 132 1.18 -15.27 -16.90
CA LYS A 132 -0.26 -15.01 -16.73
C LYS A 132 -0.59 -13.53 -16.85
N ILE A 133 -1.76 -13.26 -17.44
CA ILE A 133 -2.40 -11.94 -17.46
C ILE A 133 -3.58 -11.99 -16.50
N ILE A 134 -3.56 -11.14 -15.48
CA ILE A 134 -4.74 -10.86 -14.63
C ILE A 134 -5.53 -9.76 -15.32
N LYS A 135 -6.84 -9.98 -15.52
CA LYS A 135 -7.74 -9.02 -16.18
C LYS A 135 -8.72 -8.40 -15.19
N ASP A 136 -9.36 -7.32 -15.59
CA ASP A 136 -10.40 -6.63 -14.81
C ASP A 136 -9.95 -6.28 -13.37
N CYS A 137 -8.69 -5.85 -13.20
CA CYS A 137 -8.13 -5.48 -11.89
C CYS A 137 -8.94 -4.36 -11.18
N ASN A 138 -9.74 -3.61 -11.92
CA ASN A 138 -10.66 -2.59 -11.41
C ASN A 138 -11.97 -3.15 -10.83
N LYS A 139 -12.27 -4.44 -11.01
CA LYS A 139 -13.48 -5.11 -10.50
C LYS A 139 -13.18 -6.15 -9.41
N LYS A 140 -11.91 -6.51 -9.23
CA LYS A 140 -11.48 -7.59 -8.33
C LYS A 140 -11.09 -7.10 -6.94
N ILE A 141 -11.27 -7.99 -5.95
CA ILE A 141 -10.68 -7.88 -4.60
C ILE A 141 -9.34 -8.61 -4.51
N ALA A 142 -8.56 -8.31 -3.47
CA ALA A 142 -7.24 -8.90 -3.23
C ALA A 142 -7.28 -10.44 -3.18
N GLU A 143 -8.33 -11.04 -2.64
CA GLU A 143 -8.50 -12.50 -2.58
C GLU A 143 -8.63 -13.12 -3.97
N GLU A 144 -9.43 -12.54 -4.87
CA GLU A 144 -9.58 -13.04 -6.24
C GLU A 144 -8.28 -12.89 -7.04
N ILE A 145 -7.60 -11.75 -6.87
CA ILE A 145 -6.30 -11.51 -7.50
C ILE A 145 -5.27 -12.53 -6.99
N TYR A 146 -5.24 -12.80 -5.68
CA TYR A 146 -4.35 -13.78 -5.07
C TYR A 146 -4.59 -15.20 -5.58
N ASP A 147 -5.86 -15.64 -5.63
CA ASP A 147 -6.21 -16.98 -6.12
C ASP A 147 -5.90 -17.15 -7.62
N GLU A 148 -5.84 -16.03 -8.35
CA GLU A 148 -5.36 -15.97 -9.72
C GLU A 148 -3.84 -15.92 -9.89
N LEU A 149 -3.04 -15.62 -8.86
CA LEU A 149 -1.58 -15.57 -9.00
C LEU A 149 -0.99 -16.95 -9.33
N PRO A 150 0.09 -17.01 -10.14
CA PRO A 150 0.77 -18.27 -10.41
C PRO A 150 1.39 -18.81 -9.11
N LYS A 151 1.04 -20.05 -8.73
CA LYS A 151 1.47 -20.74 -7.49
C LYS A 151 2.96 -21.15 -7.45
N VAL A 152 3.83 -20.35 -8.06
CA VAL A 152 5.28 -20.45 -7.89
C VAL A 152 5.61 -20.05 -6.45
N LYS A 153 6.57 -20.72 -5.81
CA LYS A 153 7.05 -20.31 -4.48
C LYS A 153 7.74 -18.95 -4.62
N MET A 154 7.04 -17.85 -4.32
CA MET A 154 7.52 -16.47 -4.50
C MET A 154 8.56 -16.03 -3.45
N LYS A 155 9.50 -16.92 -3.08
CA LYS A 155 10.63 -16.53 -2.24
C LYS A 155 11.67 -15.78 -3.06
N GLY A 156 11.75 -14.47 -2.85
CA GLY A 156 12.80 -13.62 -3.41
C GLY A 156 12.65 -13.29 -4.90
N VAL A 157 11.43 -13.34 -5.44
CA VAL A 157 11.17 -12.88 -6.82
C VAL A 157 10.64 -11.45 -6.79
N VAL A 158 11.25 -10.61 -7.60
CA VAL A 158 11.10 -9.16 -7.66
C VAL A 158 10.33 -8.87 -8.98
N PHE A 159 9.20 -8.12 -8.96
CA PHE A 159 8.33 -7.63 -10.07
C PHE A 159 7.91 -6.12 -9.93
N VAL A 160 8.03 -5.14 -10.86
CA VAL A 160 8.56 -5.03 -12.27
C VAL A 160 7.48 -4.94 -13.34
N VAL A 161 6.57 -3.99 -13.18
CA VAL A 161 5.74 -3.52 -14.28
C VAL A 161 6.22 -2.16 -14.75
N GLY A 162 7.04 -2.16 -15.80
CA GLY A 162 7.50 -0.96 -16.51
C GLY A 162 6.97 -0.93 -17.94
N ASN A 163 6.30 0.15 -18.34
CA ASN A 163 5.70 0.27 -19.67
C ASN A 163 6.77 0.75 -20.69
N GLY A 164 7.63 -0.18 -21.14
CA GLY A 164 8.73 0.15 -22.05
C GLY A 164 9.20 -1.04 -22.89
N LYS A 165 9.38 -0.82 -24.20
CA LYS A 165 9.89 -1.84 -25.14
C LYS A 165 11.38 -2.12 -24.89
N ASN A 166 11.71 -3.05 -23.99
CA ASN A 166 13.05 -3.64 -23.93
C ASN A 166 12.99 -5.14 -23.58
N LYS A 167 13.65 -5.97 -24.39
CA LYS A 167 13.75 -7.42 -24.17
C LYS A 167 14.86 -7.73 -23.17
N GLY A 168 14.51 -7.78 -21.89
CA GLY A 168 15.35 -8.28 -20.80
C GLY A 168 14.45 -8.64 -19.62
N LYS A 169 14.74 -9.73 -18.90
CA LYS A 169 13.88 -10.23 -17.79
C LYS A 169 14.05 -9.43 -16.48
N GLU A 170 14.15 -8.11 -16.62
CA GLU A 170 13.93 -7.09 -15.60
C GLU A 170 12.55 -7.14 -14.95
N LEU A 171 12.37 -7.81 -13.80
CA LEU A 171 11.19 -7.60 -12.96
C LEU A 171 11.69 -7.13 -11.55
N GLY A 172 10.98 -6.18 -10.92
CA GLY A 172 11.50 -5.11 -10.04
C GLY A 172 10.75 -4.94 -8.70
N LYS A 173 10.70 -3.77 -8.08
CA LYS A 173 10.40 -3.72 -6.64
C LYS A 173 8.94 -3.37 -6.35
N ALA A 174 8.32 -4.09 -5.41
CA ALA A 174 7.13 -3.59 -4.75
C ALA A 174 7.46 -2.24 -4.06
N ILE A 175 6.43 -1.46 -3.78
CA ILE A 175 6.62 -0.10 -3.26
C ILE A 175 6.76 -0.14 -1.74
N ASP A 176 6.18 -1.13 -1.07
CA ASP A 176 6.06 -1.21 0.38
C ASP A 176 6.53 -2.56 0.98
N VAL A 177 6.58 -2.60 2.31
CA VAL A 177 6.80 -3.83 3.07
C VAL A 177 5.79 -3.94 4.22
N HIS A 178 4.90 -4.93 4.14
CA HIS A 178 4.08 -5.35 5.29
C HIS A 178 4.95 -5.85 6.46
N LEU A 179 4.92 -5.13 7.58
CA LEU A 179 5.75 -5.41 8.76
C LEU A 179 5.12 -6.40 9.76
N GLU A 180 3.83 -6.74 9.61
CA GLU A 180 3.13 -7.70 10.48
C GLU A 180 2.57 -8.88 9.68
N GLY A 181 3.29 -10.01 9.72
CA GLY A 181 2.80 -11.29 9.22
C GLY A 181 3.21 -12.45 10.12
N LYS A 182 2.30 -13.39 10.41
CA LYS A 182 2.63 -14.69 11.03
C LYS A 182 3.24 -15.66 9.99
N GLY A 183 4.31 -15.22 9.34
CA GLY A 183 5.10 -15.98 8.38
C GLY A 183 6.57 -16.04 8.81
N LYS A 184 7.25 -17.18 8.62
CA LYS A 184 8.67 -17.34 8.96
C LYS A 184 9.57 -16.56 7.98
N GLY A 185 9.70 -15.24 8.20
CA GLY A 185 10.52 -14.35 7.37
C GLY A 185 10.49 -12.91 7.88
N GLY A 186 11.21 -12.62 8.96
CA GLY A 186 11.27 -11.28 9.55
C GLY A 186 11.74 -11.31 11.00
N LYS A 187 13.06 -11.27 11.23
CA LYS A 187 13.63 -11.13 12.59
C LYS A 187 13.59 -9.66 13.06
N GLY A 188 12.39 -9.10 13.13
CA GLY A 188 12.13 -8.00 14.04
C GLY A 188 12.28 -8.53 15.47
N LYS A 189 13.34 -8.11 16.17
CA LYS A 189 13.40 -8.30 17.63
C LYS A 189 12.17 -7.60 18.22
N ASP A 190 11.51 -8.25 19.17
CA ASP A 190 10.34 -7.78 19.94
C ASP A 190 8.93 -7.97 19.33
N GLY A 191 8.81 -8.62 18.17
CA GLY A 191 7.51 -8.88 17.50
C GLY A 191 6.62 -9.95 18.17
N LYS A 192 5.90 -9.60 19.25
CA LYS A 192 4.70 -10.36 19.67
C LYS A 192 3.56 -10.10 18.67
N GLY A 193 3.34 -11.02 17.74
CA GLY A 193 2.23 -10.92 16.79
C GLY A 193 0.87 -10.85 17.48
N LEU A 194 -0.04 -10.05 16.91
CA LEU A 194 -1.35 -9.69 17.46
C LEU A 194 -2.13 -10.90 18.04
N SER A 195 -2.74 -10.68 19.20
CA SER A 195 -3.77 -11.56 19.72
C SER A 195 -5.08 -11.41 18.92
N PRO A 196 -5.95 -12.45 18.85
CA PRO A 196 -7.24 -12.35 18.17
C PRO A 196 -8.14 -11.21 18.71
N LYS A 197 -8.01 -10.90 20.01
CA LYS A 197 -8.74 -9.81 20.66
C LYS A 197 -8.25 -8.44 20.19
N GLU A 198 -6.94 -8.24 20.07
CA GLU A 198 -6.36 -7.01 19.52
C GLU A 198 -6.69 -6.84 18.04
N ALA A 199 -6.54 -7.90 17.23
CA ALA A 199 -6.88 -7.86 15.81
C ALA A 199 -8.33 -7.43 15.57
N LYS A 200 -9.29 -8.01 16.30
CA LYS A 200 -10.71 -7.63 16.24
C LYS A 200 -10.98 -6.21 16.74
N ALA A 201 -10.20 -5.71 17.71
CA ALA A 201 -10.31 -4.34 18.19
C ALA A 201 -9.80 -3.33 17.15
N LEU A 202 -8.65 -3.62 16.51
CA LEU A 202 -8.08 -2.81 15.43
C LEU A 202 -8.97 -2.81 14.19
N GLU A 203 -9.52 -3.96 13.80
CA GLU A 203 -10.53 -4.06 12.74
C GLU A 203 -11.72 -3.14 13.01
N LYS A 204 -12.32 -3.22 14.21
CA LYS A 204 -13.48 -2.39 14.57
C LYS A 204 -13.12 -0.90 14.54
N GLU A 205 -11.94 -0.54 15.03
CA GLU A 205 -11.47 0.84 15.09
C GLU A 205 -11.19 1.43 13.70
N TRP A 206 -10.54 0.68 12.80
CA TRP A 206 -10.33 1.13 11.42
C TRP A 206 -11.65 1.18 10.63
N LYS A 207 -12.55 0.22 10.79
CA LYS A 207 -13.91 0.30 10.22
C LYS A 207 -14.66 1.55 10.68
N ARG A 208 -14.57 1.92 11.96
CA ARG A 208 -15.14 3.18 12.49
C ARG A 208 -14.54 4.40 11.80
N ARG A 209 -13.21 4.51 11.74
CA ARG A 209 -12.49 5.62 11.09
C ARG A 209 -12.83 5.75 9.60
N VAL A 210 -13.01 4.63 8.89
CA VAL A 210 -13.43 4.61 7.48
C VAL A 210 -14.85 5.17 7.32
N GLN A 211 -15.80 4.81 8.20
CA GLN A 211 -17.15 5.40 8.16
C GLN A 211 -17.15 6.91 8.48
N GLU A 212 -16.30 7.36 9.40
CA GLU A 212 -16.10 8.78 9.70
C GLU A 212 -15.48 9.52 8.50
N ALA A 213 -14.47 8.95 7.86
CA ALA A 213 -13.85 9.48 6.64
C ALA A 213 -14.86 9.57 5.47
N ILE A 214 -15.70 8.53 5.28
CA ILE A 214 -16.79 8.54 4.29
C ILE A 214 -17.79 9.65 4.60
N THR A 215 -18.08 9.91 5.88
CA THR A 215 -19.01 10.97 6.30
C THR A 215 -18.44 12.36 5.99
N VAL A 216 -17.18 12.61 6.33
CA VAL A 216 -16.46 13.85 5.97
C VAL A 216 -16.44 14.08 4.47
N SER A 217 -16.16 13.02 3.70
CA SER A 217 -16.05 13.08 2.25
C SER A 217 -17.39 13.23 1.53
N LYS A 218 -18.46 12.63 2.06
CA LYS A 218 -19.85 12.92 1.65
C LYS A 218 -20.21 14.39 1.84
N MET A 219 -19.81 15.02 2.95
CA MET A 219 -20.06 16.44 3.21
C MET A 219 -19.28 17.37 2.28
N LYS A 220 -18.10 16.95 1.80
CA LYS A 220 -17.26 17.70 0.85
C LYS A 220 -17.55 17.39 -0.62
N GLY A 221 -18.29 16.32 -0.92
CA GLY A 221 -18.61 15.90 -2.29
C GLY A 221 -17.46 15.19 -3.02
N ASP A 222 -16.46 14.66 -2.30
CA ASP A 222 -15.21 14.12 -2.85
C ASP A 222 -15.00 12.62 -2.58
N ILE A 223 -16.08 11.84 -2.53
CA ILE A 223 -16.04 10.39 -2.21
C ILE A 223 -15.14 9.66 -3.23
N PRO A 224 -14.11 8.92 -2.77
CA PRO A 224 -13.26 8.16 -3.68
C PRO A 224 -14.00 7.04 -4.42
N VAL A 225 -13.63 6.84 -5.69
CA VAL A 225 -14.16 5.79 -6.55
C VAL A 225 -13.54 4.44 -6.19
N GLY A 226 -14.35 3.39 -6.04
CA GLY A 226 -13.87 2.02 -5.85
C GLY A 226 -13.58 1.63 -4.40
N LEU A 227 -14.18 2.30 -3.42
CA LEU A 227 -14.13 1.92 -2.00
C LEU A 227 -15.10 0.78 -1.65
N GLU A 228 -16.08 0.52 -2.51
CA GLU A 228 -17.18 -0.44 -2.36
C GLU A 228 -16.81 -1.91 -2.65
N ARG A 229 -15.51 -2.24 -2.65
CA ARG A 229 -14.96 -3.58 -2.93
C ARG A 229 -14.79 -4.45 -1.69
#